data_AF-A0A1E3WDI5-F1
#
_entry.id   AF-A0A1E3WDI5-F1
#
_cell.length_a   1.000
_cell.length_b   1.000
_cell.length_c   1.000
_cell.angle_alpha   90.00
_cell.angle_beta   90.00
_cell.angle_gamma   90.00
#
_symmetry.space_group_name_H-M   'P 1'
#
loop_
_entity.id
_entity.type
_entity.pdbx_description
1 polymer ?
#
loop_
_entity_poly.entity_id
_entity_poly.type
_entity_poly.pdbx_seq_one_letter_code
_entity_poly.pdbx_strand_id
1 'polypeptide(L)'
;MSTEVTKKGGNPLVIFIISLCAAIVMAGGFAIVVEAFVIAAANLFELGSTFIWVGSGANALLAVWFAIWTFVRSWHVERRLRAGLEVDEPKMSILANMRG
;
A
#
# COMPACT_ATOMS: atom_id res chain seq x y z
N MET A 1 7.92 -4.53 43.72
CA MET A 1 8.22 -4.21 42.32
C MET A 1 6.90 -4.28 41.56
N SER A 2 6.22 -3.14 41.43
CA SER A 2 4.90 -3.07 40.79
C SER A 2 5.06 -3.36 39.30
N THR A 3 4.45 -4.44 38.84
CA THR A 3 4.30 -4.75 37.42
C THR A 3 3.33 -3.74 36.82
N GLU A 4 3.83 -2.55 36.47
CA GLU A 4 3.21 -1.75 35.42
C GLU A 4 3.41 -2.51 34.11
N VAL A 5 2.47 -3.41 33.83
CA VAL A 5 2.15 -3.82 32.47
C VAL A 5 1.65 -2.55 31.79
N THR A 6 2.59 -1.74 31.31
CA THR A 6 2.31 -0.59 30.47
C THR A 6 1.46 -1.11 29.32
N LYS A 7 0.21 -0.63 29.26
CA LYS A 7 -0.67 -0.76 28.10
C LYS A 7 0.13 -0.38 26.86
N LYS A 8 0.70 -1.35 26.15
CA LYS A 8 1.25 -1.17 24.79
C LYS A 8 0.12 -1.07 23.76
N GLY A 9 -0.96 -0.38 24.12
CA GLY A 9 -2.02 0.03 23.19
C GLY A 9 -1.55 1.28 22.47
N GLY A 10 -0.79 1.10 21.39
CA GLY A 10 -0.37 2.21 20.53
C GLY A 10 -1.56 3.04 20.06
N ASN A 11 -1.41 4.37 20.05
CA ASN A 11 -2.48 5.27 19.59
C ASN A 11 -2.92 4.86 18.17
N PRO A 12 -4.20 4.48 17.96
CA PRO A 12 -4.69 3.99 16.67
C PRO A 12 -4.53 5.01 15.54
N LEU A 13 -4.52 6.32 15.86
CA LEU A 13 -4.26 7.38 14.89
C LEU A 13 -2.82 7.33 14.36
N VAL A 14 -1.85 6.99 15.20
CA VAL A 14 -0.44 6.92 14.77
C VAL A 14 -0.23 5.76 13.81
N ILE A 15 -0.81 4.60 14.11
CA ILE A 15 -0.78 3.42 13.22
C ILE A 15 -1.41 3.76 11.86
N PHE A 16 -2.49 4.53 11.88
CA PHE A 16 -3.22 4.92 10.68
C PHE A 16 -2.35 5.82 9.80
N ILE A 17 -1.74 6.83 10.42
CA ILE A 17 -0.89 7.80 9.71
C ILE A 17 0.31 7.10 9.08
N ILE A 18 1.02 6.23 9.83
CA ILE A 18 2.20 5.52 9.29
C ILE A 18 1.79 4.60 8.15
N SER A 19 0.68 3.85 8.30
CA SER A 19 0.17 2.96 7.26
C SER A 19 -0.28 3.73 6.01
N LEU A 20 -0.87 4.91 6.19
CA LEU A 20 -1.29 5.80 5.10
C LEU A 20 -0.09 6.38 4.37
N CYS A 21 0.94 6.85 5.08
CA CYS A 21 2.18 7.34 4.48
C CYS A 21 2.85 6.26 3.64
N ALA A 22 2.95 5.03 4.16
CA ALA A 22 3.51 3.91 3.42
C ALA A 22 2.72 3.62 2.13
N ALA A 23 1.38 3.66 2.21
CA ALA A 23 0.52 3.45 1.06
C ALA A 23 0.69 4.53 -0.02
N ILE A 24 0.74 5.81 0.37
CA ILE A 24 0.91 6.94 -0.55
C ILE A 24 2.26 6.85 -1.27
N VAL A 25 3.34 6.60 -0.53
CA VAL A 25 4.69 6.53 -1.11
C VAL A 25 4.79 5.37 -2.10
N MET A 26 4.29 4.19 -1.73
CA MET A 26 4.36 3.01 -2.61
C MET A 26 3.47 3.16 -3.85
N ALA A 27 2.20 3.54 -3.67
CA ALA A 27 1.27 3.67 -4.79
C ALA A 27 1.63 4.85 -5.70
N GLY A 28 2.04 5.98 -5.13
CA GLY A 28 2.44 7.16 -5.89
C GLY A 28 3.72 6.91 -6.69
N GLY A 29 4.75 6.34 -6.07
CA GLY A 29 6.00 5.99 -6.76
C GLY A 29 5.77 5.03 -7.92
N PHE A 30 5.00 3.97 -7.69
CA PHE A 30 4.62 3.01 -8.74
C PHE A 30 3.85 3.68 -9.88
N ALA A 31 2.78 4.43 -9.56
CA ALA A 31 1.90 5.03 -10.55
C ALA A 31 2.65 6.00 -11.47
N ILE A 32 3.53 6.84 -10.91
CA ILE A 32 4.29 7.83 -11.69
C ILE A 32 5.24 7.15 -12.68
N VAL A 33 5.97 6.12 -12.24
CA VAL A 33 6.93 5.40 -13.10
C VAL A 33 6.21 4.69 -14.24
N VAL A 34 5.10 4.01 -13.96
CA VAL A 34 4.31 3.31 -14.97
C VAL A 34 3.65 4.30 -15.93
N GLU A 35 3.15 5.43 -15.44
CA GLU A 35 2.54 6.45 -16.29
C GLU A 35 3.55 7.06 -17.26
N ALA A 36 4.76 7.36 -16.77
CA ALA A 36 5.86 7.83 -17.61
C ALA A 36 6.19 6.82 -18.71
N PHE A 37 6.17 5.51 -18.38
CA PHE A 37 6.37 4.45 -19.36
C PHE A 37 5.23 4.39 -20.39
N VAL A 38 3.97 4.50 -19.98
CA VAL A 38 2.80 4.51 -20.88
C VAL A 38 2.90 5.66 -21.88
N ILE A 39 3.20 6.87 -21.39
CA ILE A 39 3.34 8.06 -22.26
C ILE A 39 4.54 7.92 -23.19
N ALA A 40 5.68 7.44 -22.69
CA ALA A 40 6.87 7.22 -23.50
C ALA A 40 6.64 6.16 -24.59
N ALA A 41 5.99 5.05 -24.26
CA ALA A 41 5.65 4.01 -25.22
C ALA A 41 4.64 4.51 -26.26
N ALA A 42 3.64 5.29 -25.84
CA ALA A 42 2.67 5.89 -26.76
C ALA A 42 3.37 6.77 -27.80
N ASN A 43 4.32 7.60 -27.37
CA ASN A 43 5.08 8.46 -28.26
C ASN A 43 6.06 7.68 -29.15
N LEU A 44 6.77 6.69 -28.59
CA LEU A 44 7.78 5.92 -29.31
C LEU A 44 7.20 5.05 -30.43
N PHE A 45 6.01 4.49 -30.21
CA PHE A 45 5.34 3.59 -31.16
C PHE A 45 4.17 4.26 -31.89
N GLU A 46 4.01 5.58 -31.77
CA GLU A 46 2.92 6.36 -32.36
C GLU A 46 1.52 5.80 -32.02
N LEU A 47 1.36 5.30 -30.78
CA LEU A 47 0.10 4.75 -30.32
C LEU A 47 -0.86 5.90 -30.01
N GLY A 48 -2.07 5.82 -30.59
CA GLY A 48 -3.09 6.84 -30.44
C GLY A 48 -3.60 7.02 -29.00
N SER A 49 -4.44 8.03 -28.80
CA SER A 49 -4.98 8.42 -27.49
C SER A 49 -5.68 7.29 -26.72
N THR A 50 -6.28 6.32 -27.42
CA THR A 50 -6.89 5.14 -26.81
C THR A 50 -5.90 4.34 -25.98
N PHE A 51 -4.65 4.19 -26.44
CA PHE A 51 -3.63 3.45 -25.70
C PHE A 51 -3.29 4.16 -24.38
N ILE A 52 -3.15 5.49 -24.43
CA ILE A 52 -2.90 6.31 -23.23
C ILE A 52 -4.06 6.12 -22.25
N TRP A 53 -5.31 6.30 -22.68
CA TRP A 53 -6.47 6.14 -21.80
C TRP A 53 -6.57 4.76 -21.15
N VAL A 54 -6.34 3.70 -21.93
CA VAL A 54 -6.37 2.32 -21.39
C VAL A 54 -5.19 2.06 -20.46
N GLY A 55 -3.98 2.48 -20.84
CA GLY A 55 -2.77 2.32 -20.03
C GLY A 55 -2.85 3.08 -18.71
N SER A 56 -3.20 4.37 -18.75
CA SER A 56 -3.40 5.20 -17.57
C SER A 56 -4.56 4.69 -16.71
N GLY A 57 -5.64 4.20 -17.32
CA GLY A 57 -6.77 3.61 -16.59
C GLY A 57 -6.38 2.34 -15.84
N ALA A 58 -5.65 1.43 -16.49
CA ALA A 58 -5.12 0.23 -15.86
C ALA A 58 -4.10 0.56 -14.75
N ASN A 59 -3.21 1.53 -14.99
CA ASN A 59 -2.25 2.02 -14.02
C ASN A 59 -2.96 2.59 -12.78
N ALA A 60 -4.00 3.42 -12.96
CA ALA A 60 -4.78 3.98 -11.87
C ALA A 60 -5.43 2.90 -11.00
N LEU A 61 -6.04 1.87 -11.62
CA LEU A 61 -6.64 0.75 -10.89
C LEU A 61 -5.58 -0.05 -10.09
N LEU A 62 -4.42 -0.31 -10.70
CA LEU A 62 -3.31 -0.98 -10.02
C LEU A 62 -2.74 -0.14 -8.87
N ALA A 63 -2.61 1.18 -9.05
CA ALA A 63 -2.17 2.09 -8.02
C ALA A 63 -3.13 2.11 -6.83
N VAL A 64 -4.44 2.13 -7.08
CA VAL A 64 -5.46 2.03 -6.03
C VAL A 64 -5.36 0.68 -5.30
N TRP A 65 -5.21 -0.41 -6.05
CA TRP A 65 -5.00 -1.74 -5.45
C TRP A 65 -3.74 -1.77 -4.56
N PHE A 66 -2.61 -1.26 -5.04
CA PHE A 66 -1.36 -1.19 -4.27
C PHE A 66 -1.48 -0.30 -3.04
N ALA A 67 -2.20 0.82 -3.14
CA ALA A 67 -2.45 1.70 -2.00
C ALA A 67 -3.22 0.95 -0.91
N ILE A 68 -4.33 0.30 -1.27
CA ILE A 68 -5.16 -0.44 -0.31
C ILE A 68 -4.39 -1.62 0.28
N TRP A 69 -3.69 -2.39 -0.56
CA TRP A 69 -2.91 -3.54 -0.10
C TRP A 69 -1.79 -3.12 0.86
N THR A 70 -1.02 -2.09 0.52
CA THR A 70 0.07 -1.56 1.36
C THR A 70 -0.48 -0.99 2.66
N PHE A 71 -1.59 -0.26 2.61
CA PHE A 71 -2.23 0.28 3.79
C PHE A 71 -2.64 -0.83 4.76
N VAL A 72 -3.41 -1.82 4.27
CA VAL A 72 -3.91 -2.93 5.09
C VAL A 72 -2.76 -3.77 5.64
N ARG A 73 -1.72 -4.01 4.83
CA ARG A 73 -0.54 -4.76 5.27
C ARG A 73 0.23 -4.02 6.36
N SER A 74 0.57 -2.75 6.16
CA SER A 74 1.27 -1.93 7.16
C SER A 74 0.48 -1.86 8.48
N TRP A 75 -0.83 -1.68 8.37
CA TRP A 75 -1.74 -1.64 9.52
C TRP A 75 -1.74 -2.94 10.31
N HIS A 76 -1.80 -4.08 9.62
CA HIS A 76 -1.74 -5.41 10.25
C HIS A 76 -0.37 -5.65 10.91
N VAL A 77 0.74 -5.34 10.23
CA VAL A 77 2.11 -5.51 10.77
C VAL A 77 2.29 -4.69 12.05
N GLU A 78 1.88 -3.42 12.04
CA GLU A 78 1.99 -2.58 13.23
C GLU A 78 1.14 -3.06 14.40
N ARG A 79 -0.07 -3.58 14.13
CA ARG A 79 -0.91 -4.18 15.18
C ARG A 79 -0.23 -5.39 15.82
N ARG A 80 0.39 -6.26 15.02
CA ARG A 80 1.07 -7.46 15.52
C ARG A 80 2.36 -7.16 16.27
N LEU A 81 3.21 -6.30 15.73
CA LEU A 81 4.45 -5.86 16.40
C LEU A 81 4.16 -5.24 17.76
N ARG A 82 3.07 -4.48 17.89
CA ARG A 82 2.66 -3.88 19.17
C ARG A 82 2.06 -4.90 20.14
N ALA A 83 1.39 -5.93 19.64
CA ALA A 83 0.94 -7.07 20.44
C ALA A 83 2.10 -7.99 20.88
N GLY A 84 3.34 -7.73 20.44
CA GLY A 84 4.49 -8.59 20.71
C GLY A 84 4.46 -9.91 19.94
N LEU A 85 3.67 -9.98 18.88
CA LEU A 85 3.54 -11.15 18.01
C LEU A 85 4.53 -11.04 16.84
N GLU A 86 4.97 -12.19 16.34
CA GLU A 86 5.79 -12.25 15.13
C GLU A 86 4.99 -11.80 13.88
N VAL A 87 5.73 -11.27 12.92
CA VAL A 87 5.16 -10.77 11.66
C VAL A 87 5.02 -11.94 10.69
N ASP A 88 3.79 -12.28 10.31
CA ASP A 88 3.50 -13.31 9.30
C ASP A 88 4.05 -12.91 7.92
N GLU A 89 4.29 -13.90 7.07
CA GLU A 89 4.64 -13.71 5.66
C GLU A 89 3.60 -12.86 4.90
N PRO A 90 4.05 -12.03 3.93
CA PRO A 90 3.17 -11.17 3.17
C PRO A 90 2.23 -12.00 2.27
N LYS A 91 0.91 -11.81 2.44
CA LYS A 91 -0.11 -12.41 1.57
C LYS A 91 -0.62 -11.38 0.56
N MET A 92 -0.73 -11.78 -0.70
CA MET A 92 -1.23 -10.92 -1.79
C MET A 92 -2.73 -10.59 -1.66
N SER A 93 -3.47 -11.33 -0.83
CA SER A 93 -4.89 -11.09 -0.57
C SER A 93 -5.09 -10.04 0.53
N ILE A 94 -5.79 -8.95 0.19
CA ILE A 94 -6.19 -7.90 1.15
C ILE A 94 -7.04 -8.49 2.28
N LEU A 95 -7.97 -9.39 1.96
CA LEU A 95 -8.84 -10.05 2.93
C LEU A 95 -8.05 -10.94 3.91
N ALA A 96 -6.95 -11.55 3.45
CA ALA A 96 -6.10 -12.34 4.33
C ALA A 96 -5.37 -11.44 5.36
N ASN A 97 -4.97 -10.23 4.95
CA ASN A 97 -4.32 -9.26 5.83
C ASN A 97 -5.30 -8.58 6.82
N MET A 98 -6.61 -8.64 6.57
CA MET A 98 -7.64 -8.11 7.49
C MET A 98 -8.08 -9.11 8.58
N ARG A 99 -7.83 -10.42 8.39
CA ARG A 99 -8.34 -11.49 9.27
C ARG A 99 -7.39 -11.92 10.39
N GLY A 100 -6.11 -11.53 10.31
CA GLY A 100 -5.08 -11.88 11.30
C GLY A 100 -4.62 -10.69 12.12
#